data_AF-A0A2D7RHE5-F1
#
_entry.id   AF-A0A2D7RHE5-F1
#
_cell.length_a   1.000
_cell.length_b   1.000
_cell.length_c   1.000
_cell.angle_alpha   90.00
_cell.angle_beta   90.00
_cell.angle_gamma   90.00
#
_symmetry.space_group_name_H-M   'P 1'
#
loop_
_entity.id
_entity.type
_entity.pdbx_description
1 polymer ?
#
loop_
_entity_poly.entity_id
_entity_poly.type
_entity_poly.pdbx_seq_one_letter_code
_entity_poly.pdbx_strand_id
1 'polypeptide(L)'
;MTLINRRNFTKTTLLAGGVCFFPGCVIKSDNPLFLFFNESEVKTIVAICNQIIPADDDFGGASDAEVVYYIDRQLSSFFKYDSSLY
;
A
#
# COMPACT_ATOMS: atom_id res chain seq x y z
N MET A 1 -2.42 46.51 5.60
CA MET A 1 -2.54 45.04 5.65
C MET A 1 -3.20 44.56 4.36
N THR A 2 -2.41 44.05 3.42
CA THR A 2 -2.92 43.50 2.16
C THR A 2 -3.43 42.07 2.40
N LEU A 3 -4.72 41.85 2.16
CA LEU A 3 -5.39 40.56 2.35
C LEU A 3 -4.82 39.53 1.38
N ILE A 4 -4.21 38.48 1.93
CA ILE A 4 -3.67 37.36 1.17
C ILE A 4 -4.84 36.62 0.51
N ASN A 5 -4.87 36.62 -0.82
CA ASN A 5 -5.91 36.00 -1.62
C ASN A 5 -5.63 34.49 -1.78
N ARG A 6 -6.54 33.67 -1.28
CA ARG A 6 -6.57 32.20 -1.34
C ARG A 6 -6.18 31.58 -2.70
N ARG A 7 -6.43 32.26 -3.83
CA ARG A 7 -6.11 31.76 -5.18
C ARG A 7 -4.64 31.92 -5.58
N ASN A 8 -3.90 32.81 -4.94
CA ASN A 8 -2.48 33.04 -5.23
C ASN A 8 -1.58 32.12 -4.39
N PHE A 9 -2.09 31.56 -3.29
CA PHE A 9 -1.33 30.65 -2.43
C PHE A 9 -1.12 29.29 -3.09
N THR A 10 -2.14 28.74 -3.75
CA THR A 10 -2.07 27.40 -4.37
C THR A 10 -1.12 27.30 -5.57
N LYS A 11 -0.88 28.41 -6.28
CA LYS A 11 0.05 28.42 -7.43
C LYS A 11 1.53 28.44 -7.02
N THR A 12 1.85 28.99 -5.84
CA THR A 12 3.24 29.16 -5.42
C THR A 12 3.80 27.95 -4.64
N THR A 13 2.95 27.13 -4.02
CA THR A 13 3.40 25.98 -3.21
C THR A 13 3.86 24.77 -4.06
N LEU A 14 3.40 24.65 -5.31
CA LEU A 14 3.75 23.52 -6.18
C LEU A 14 5.21 23.55 -6.70
N LEU A 15 5.85 24.72 -6.76
CA LEU A 15 7.20 24.86 -7.34
C LEU A 15 8.34 24.75 -6.31
N ALA A 16 8.06 24.82 -5.01
CA ALA A 16 9.08 24.72 -3.96
C ALA A 16 8.96 23.47 -3.07
N GLY A 17 7.82 22.77 -3.09
CA GLY A 17 7.55 21.63 -2.18
C GLY A 17 7.27 20.28 -2.85
N GLY A 18 7.25 20.21 -4.18
CA GLY A 18 6.74 19.04 -4.92
C GLY A 18 7.60 17.76 -4.87
N VAL A 19 8.83 17.83 -4.35
CA VAL A 19 9.74 16.66 -4.32
C VAL A 19 9.74 15.94 -2.96
N CYS A 20 9.22 16.57 -1.90
CA CYS A 20 9.29 16.02 -0.54
C CYS A 20 7.91 15.65 0.07
N PHE A 21 6.82 15.69 -0.72
CA PHE A 21 5.46 15.41 -0.24
C PHE A 21 4.67 14.42 -1.10
N PHE A 22 5.37 13.53 -1.80
CA PHE A 22 4.78 12.24 -2.17
C PHE A 22 5.41 11.18 -1.25
N PRO A 23 4.66 10.58 -0.29
CA PRO A 23 5.05 9.25 0.16
C PRO A 23 5.06 8.40 -1.11
N GLY A 24 6.21 7.79 -1.39
CA GLY A 24 6.62 7.40 -2.73
C GLY A 24 5.58 6.63 -3.53
N CYS A 25 5.60 6.85 -4.85
CA CYS A 25 5.17 5.81 -5.78
C CYS A 25 5.87 4.51 -5.33
N VAL A 26 5.08 3.56 -4.86
CA VAL A 26 5.54 2.25 -4.43
C VAL A 26 6.40 1.68 -5.57
N ILE A 27 7.66 1.42 -5.28
CA ILE A 27 8.49 0.58 -6.14
C ILE A 27 7.85 -0.81 -6.03
N LYS A 28 7.00 -1.17 -6.99
CA LYS A 28 6.53 -2.54 -7.17
C LYS A 28 7.78 -3.40 -7.39
N SER A 29 8.20 -4.11 -6.35
CA SER A 29 9.11 -5.24 -6.52
C SER A 29 8.28 -6.36 -7.13
N ASP A 30 8.66 -6.84 -8.31
CA ASP A 30 8.02 -7.99 -8.97
C ASP A 30 8.13 -9.28 -8.12
N ASN A 31 8.90 -9.24 -7.03
CA ASN A 31 8.94 -10.27 -6.01
C ASN A 31 8.78 -9.60 -4.63
N PRO A 32 7.55 -9.43 -4.11
CA PRO A 32 7.38 -9.15 -2.70
C PRO A 32 7.77 -10.40 -1.93
N LEU A 33 8.92 -10.37 -1.26
CA LEU A 33 9.27 -11.38 -0.28
C LEU A 33 8.29 -11.24 0.88
N PHE A 34 7.24 -12.08 0.88
CA PHE A 34 6.35 -12.25 2.03
C PHE A 34 7.18 -12.72 3.22
N LEU A 35 6.94 -12.12 4.38
CA LEU A 35 7.75 -12.32 5.58
C LEU A 35 7.14 -13.33 6.53
N PHE A 36 5.82 -13.48 6.49
CA PHE A 36 5.08 -14.40 7.33
C PHE A 36 4.57 -15.59 6.53
N PHE A 37 3.96 -15.35 5.36
CA PHE A 37 3.35 -16.42 4.57
C PHE A 37 4.31 -17.14 3.63
N ASN A 38 4.07 -18.44 3.45
CA ASN A 38 4.62 -19.27 2.38
C ASN A 38 3.88 -19.03 1.05
N GLU A 39 4.52 -19.28 -0.10
CA GLU A 39 3.92 -19.14 -1.44
C GLU A 39 2.51 -19.78 -1.61
N SER A 40 2.30 -20.98 -1.05
CA SER A 40 1.01 -21.69 -1.09
C SER A 40 -0.07 -21.00 -0.25
N GLU A 41 0.31 -20.46 0.91
CA GLU A 41 -0.58 -19.71 1.80
C GLU A 41 -0.94 -18.36 1.16
N VAL A 42 0.05 -17.68 0.56
CA VAL A 42 -0.16 -16.45 -0.20
C VAL A 42 -1.21 -16.66 -1.29
N LYS A 43 -1.11 -17.71 -2.11
CA LYS A 43 -2.09 -18.02 -3.15
C LYS A 43 -3.51 -18.18 -2.58
N THR A 44 -3.61 -18.84 -1.43
CA THR A 44 -4.88 -19.07 -0.74
C THR A 44 -5.48 -17.76 -0.21
N ILE A 45 -4.67 -16.96 0.49
CA ILE A 45 -5.12 -15.68 1.06
C ILE A 45 -5.47 -14.69 -0.05
N VAL A 46 -4.70 -14.62 -1.14
CA VAL A 46 -5.03 -13.80 -2.32
C VAL A 46 -6.40 -14.17 -2.89
N ALA A 47 -6.67 -15.48 -3.05
CA ALA A 47 -7.97 -15.93 -3.55
C ALA A 47 -9.13 -15.51 -2.61
N ILE A 48 -8.94 -15.66 -1.30
CA ILE A 48 -9.93 -15.23 -0.29
C ILE A 48 -10.14 -13.72 -0.34
N CYS A 49 -9.07 -12.92 -0.35
CA CYS A 49 -9.16 -11.47 -0.37
C CYS A 49 -9.85 -10.96 -1.64
N ASN A 50 -9.56 -11.55 -2.80
CA ASN A 50 -10.22 -11.21 -4.06
C ASN A 50 -11.70 -11.64 -4.11
N GLN A 51 -12.11 -12.63 -3.33
CA GLN A 51 -13.52 -12.97 -3.18
C GLN A 51 -14.28 -11.93 -2.33
N ILE A 52 -13.63 -11.35 -1.32
CA ILE A 52 -14.23 -10.36 -0.42
C ILE A 52 -14.28 -8.98 -1.08
N ILE A 53 -13.19 -8.57 -1.72
CA ILE A 53 -13.05 -7.30 -2.44
C ILE A 53 -12.61 -7.63 -3.87
N PRO A 54 -13.57 -8.01 -4.74
CA PRO A 54 -13.28 -8.28 -6.14
C PRO A 54 -12.88 -7.00 -6.86
N ALA A 55 -12.03 -7.16 -7.89
CA ALA A 55 -11.82 -6.09 -8.86
C ALA A 55 -13.06 -5.98 -9.76
N ASP A 56 -13.37 -4.76 -10.17
CA ASP A 56 -14.44 -4.44 -11.11
C ASP A 56 -13.86 -3.64 -12.29
N ASP A 57 -14.67 -3.35 -13.30
CA ASP A 57 -14.25 -2.59 -14.47
C ASP A 57 -13.85 -1.14 -14.13
N ASP A 58 -14.50 -0.56 -13.11
CA ASP A 58 -14.28 0.84 -12.70
C ASP A 58 -13.21 0.99 -11.58
N PHE A 59 -12.99 -0.04 -10.76
CA PHE A 59 -12.15 0.04 -9.56
C PHE A 59 -11.32 -1.23 -9.32
N GLY A 60 -10.09 -1.04 -8.79
CA GLY A 60 -9.21 -2.15 -8.42
C GLY A 60 -9.71 -2.95 -7.20
N GLY A 61 -9.29 -4.22 -7.12
CA GLY A 61 -9.66 -5.16 -6.07
C GLY A 61 -8.64 -5.26 -4.93
N ALA A 62 -8.78 -6.29 -4.10
CA ALA A 62 -7.85 -6.54 -2.98
C ALA A 62 -6.38 -6.70 -3.43
N SER A 63 -6.15 -7.36 -4.56
CA SER A 63 -4.81 -7.49 -5.14
C SER A 63 -4.20 -6.15 -5.53
N ASP A 64 -4.99 -5.24 -6.10
CA ASP A 64 -4.52 -3.93 -6.56
C ASP A 64 -4.20 -3.00 -5.38
N ALA A 65 -4.95 -3.16 -4.28
CA ALA A 65 -4.73 -2.44 -3.03
C ALA A 65 -3.67 -3.09 -2.11
N GLU A 66 -3.00 -4.16 -2.56
CA GLU A 66 -1.94 -4.87 -1.82
C GLU A 66 -2.37 -5.34 -0.42
N VAL A 67 -3.65 -5.69 -0.24
CA VAL A 67 -4.23 -6.07 1.07
C VAL A 67 -3.49 -7.22 1.71
N VAL A 68 -3.10 -8.23 0.92
CA VAL A 68 -2.37 -9.41 1.43
C VAL A 68 -0.98 -9.03 1.97
N TYR A 69 -0.31 -8.07 1.34
CA TYR A 69 0.99 -7.58 1.81
C TYR A 69 0.86 -6.84 3.15
N TYR A 70 -0.20 -6.03 3.29
CA TYR A 70 -0.49 -5.38 4.56
C TYR A 70 -0.72 -6.42 5.68
N ILE A 71 -1.53 -7.46 5.42
CA ILE A 71 -1.80 -8.53 6.38
C ILE A 71 -0.51 -9.24 6.78
N ASP A 72 0.32 -9.64 5.81
CA ASP A 72 1.62 -10.29 6.05
C ASP A 72 2.52 -9.45 6.98
N ARG A 73 2.60 -8.14 6.73
CA ARG A 73 3.41 -7.22 7.54
C ARG A 73 2.88 -7.07 8.95
N GLN A 74 1.55 -7.02 9.12
CA GLN A 74 0.91 -6.93 10.44
C GLN A 74 1.15 -8.19 11.27
N LEU A 75 1.05 -9.37 10.65
CA LEU A 75 1.32 -10.65 11.31
C LEU A 75 2.79 -10.79 11.66
N SER A 76 3.71 -10.47 10.73
CA SER A 76 5.15 -10.48 10.99
C SER A 76 5.55 -9.51 12.11
N SER A 77 4.89 -8.35 12.22
CA SER A 77 5.15 -7.39 13.29
C SER A 77 4.75 -7.91 14.67
N PHE A 78 3.62 -8.63 14.76
CA PHE A 78 3.07 -9.13 16.03
C PHE A 78 3.69 -10.46 16.45
N PHE A 79 3.88 -11.40 15.51
CA PHE A 79 4.34 -12.77 15.74
C PHE A 79 5.82 -12.97 15.39
N LYS A 80 6.68 -12.00 15.72
CA LYS A 80 8.11 -12.00 15.37
C LYS A 80 8.89 -13.26 15.76
N TYR A 81 8.45 -14.00 16.76
CA TYR A 81 9.12 -15.21 17.26
C TYR A 81 8.58 -16.51 16.66
N ASP A 82 7.33 -16.52 16.18
CA ASP A 82 6.69 -17.74 15.67
C ASP A 82 6.90 -17.92 14.15
N SER A 83 7.29 -16.87 13.43
CA SER A 83 7.52 -16.98 11.97
C SER A 83 8.75 -17.82 11.61
N SER A 84 9.59 -18.22 12.58
CA SER A 84 10.74 -19.10 12.35
C SER A 84 10.46 -20.57 12.64
N LEU A 85 9.23 -20.92 13.07
CA LEU A 85 8.86 -22.29 13.45
C LEU A 85 8.12 -23.06 12.34
N TYR A 86 7.86 -22.41 11.21
CA TYR A 86 7.28 -22.98 9.99
C TYR A 86 8.21 -22.78 8.80
#